data_AF-A0AAV2IFS0-F1
#
_entry.id   AF-A0AAV2IFS0-F1
#
_cell.length_a   1.000
_cell.length_b   1.000
_cell.length_c   1.000
_cell.angle_alpha   90.00
_cell.angle_beta   90.00
_cell.angle_gamma   90.00
#
_symmetry.space_group_name_H-M   'P 1'
#
loop_
_entity.id
_entity.type
_entity.pdbx_description
1 polymer ?
#
loop_
_entity_poly.entity_id
_entity_poly.type
_entity_poly.pdbx_seq_one_letter_code
_entity_poly.pdbx_strand_id
1 'polypeptide(L)'
;MASIIRHHQLTVVPLDNNIDTLEPKLPLLKRLINRNTVDILVAHLYGRQVNMDPFISVARYYNLDIIEDCAESFSGFVHIGHPDSDLALFSFGVIKFSTSFGGNIIKVREEELYRQMHELYLKYPIQSNATYLKKLLKYFPLYTTLQVWPFPQLMQKSREMGMDWKATFVCFLRGFPNDLINNVRYRPSSALLSVMAGVQTSFNPASFDLQRIKCSYFQSNLTTSLKVIGTKTKINNFWLFPVVVENPELFVRCLGALGVDAYRGATQLNVIEPDQVDLPSQPNIVGEIVPPEDRYPLNARYLIDHVVYMPVNKFVPFHVIDHMAKVCKLVMLAMSSPPKQAFDLCRSLTKSKGMSLVKSKL
;
A
#
# COMPACT_ATOMS: atom_id res chain seq x y z
N MET A 1 -1.58 12.10 -2.99
CA MET A 1 -0.58 12.92 -3.69
C MET A 1 -1.18 13.67 -4.88
N ALA A 2 -1.75 12.99 -5.88
CA ALA A 2 -2.32 13.64 -7.07
C ALA A 2 -3.31 14.79 -6.78
N SER A 3 -4.17 14.66 -5.76
CA SER A 3 -5.07 15.73 -5.33
C SER A 3 -4.35 16.99 -4.83
N ILE A 4 -3.19 16.84 -4.17
CA ILE A 4 -2.35 17.96 -3.71
C ILE A 4 -1.71 18.64 -4.91
N ILE A 5 -1.16 17.87 -5.85
CA ILE A 5 -0.55 18.39 -7.08
C ILE A 5 -1.57 19.24 -7.86
N ARG A 6 -2.79 18.70 -8.08
CA ARG A 6 -3.88 19.42 -8.75
C ARG A 6 -4.36 20.65 -7.99
N HIS A 7 -4.37 20.63 -6.65
CA HIS A 7 -4.70 21.82 -5.84
C HIS A 7 -3.73 22.97 -6.10
N HIS A 8 -2.46 22.66 -6.39
CA HIS A 8 -1.44 23.63 -6.76
C HIS A 8 -1.40 23.93 -8.27
N GLN A 9 -2.46 23.59 -9.02
CA GLN A 9 -2.62 23.88 -10.46
C GLN A 9 -1.56 23.21 -11.34
N LEU A 10 -0.90 22.17 -10.83
CA LEU A 10 0.02 21.33 -11.60
C LEU A 10 -0.76 20.18 -12.24
N THR A 11 -0.28 19.75 -13.41
CA THR A 11 -0.85 18.62 -14.16
C THR A 11 -0.14 17.34 -13.77
N VAL A 12 -0.91 16.27 -13.49
CA VAL A 12 -0.31 14.96 -13.22
C VAL A 12 -0.18 14.18 -14.51
N VAL A 13 1.05 13.81 -14.86
CA VAL A 13 1.35 12.89 -15.96
C VAL A 13 1.62 11.50 -15.36
N PRO A 14 0.71 10.52 -15.51
CA PRO A 14 0.92 9.20 -14.94
C PRO A 14 2.02 8.44 -15.70
N LEU A 15 2.82 7.69 -14.94
CA LEU A 15 3.85 6.80 -15.46
C LEU A 15 3.50 5.37 -15.09
N ASP A 16 3.35 4.50 -16.09
CA ASP A 16 2.95 3.12 -15.87
C ASP A 16 4.08 2.28 -15.24
N ASN A 17 3.70 1.22 -14.52
CA ASN A 17 4.61 0.36 -13.76
C ASN A 17 4.84 -0.99 -14.45
N ASN A 18 5.98 -1.63 -14.18
CA ASN A 18 6.19 -3.04 -14.48
C ASN A 18 5.54 -3.91 -13.39
N ILE A 19 4.68 -4.87 -13.75
CA ILE A 19 3.97 -5.72 -12.77
C ILE A 19 4.91 -6.61 -11.95
N ASP A 20 6.02 -7.06 -12.54
CA ASP A 20 6.91 -8.02 -11.90
C ASP A 20 7.94 -7.35 -10.98
N THR A 21 8.29 -6.08 -11.21
CA THR A 21 9.22 -5.31 -10.35
C THR A 21 8.52 -4.23 -9.52
N LEU A 22 7.34 -3.77 -9.96
CA LEU A 22 6.62 -2.57 -9.52
C LEU A 22 7.38 -1.26 -9.72
N GLU A 23 8.46 -1.29 -10.49
CA GLU A 23 9.18 -0.08 -10.84
C GLU A 23 8.45 0.64 -11.98
N PRO A 24 8.43 1.99 -11.96
CA PRO A 24 7.94 2.75 -13.10
C PRO A 24 8.76 2.45 -14.36
N LYS A 25 8.13 2.45 -15.53
CA LYS A 25 8.79 2.10 -16.81
C LYS A 25 9.77 3.20 -17.22
N LEU A 26 11.07 3.02 -16.93
CA LEU A 26 12.11 4.00 -17.25
C LEU A 26 12.13 4.48 -18.73
N PRO A 27 11.96 3.60 -19.76
CA PRO A 27 11.89 4.07 -21.15
C PRO A 27 10.69 5.00 -21.41
N LEU A 28 9.57 4.75 -20.74
CA LEU A 28 8.36 5.55 -20.87
C LEU A 28 8.53 6.92 -20.19
N LEU A 29 9.18 6.97 -19.02
CA LEU A 29 9.51 8.23 -18.34
C LEU A 29 10.23 9.21 -19.27
N LYS A 30 11.28 8.74 -19.96
CA LYS A 30 12.06 9.58 -20.89
C LYS A 30 11.20 10.14 -22.02
N ARG A 31 10.18 9.40 -22.48
CA ARG A 31 9.25 9.86 -23.52
C ARG A 31 8.22 10.86 -23.01
N LEU A 32 7.83 10.77 -21.73
CA LEU A 32 6.80 11.64 -21.14
C LEU A 32 7.33 13.02 -20.72
N ILE A 33 8.63 13.16 -20.51
CA ILE A 33 9.26 14.43 -20.12
C ILE A 33 9.15 15.46 -21.26
N ASN A 34 8.66 16.65 -20.92
CA ASN A 34 8.53 17.79 -21.82
C ASN A 34 8.98 19.09 -21.12
N ARG A 35 8.87 20.23 -21.80
CA ARG A 35 9.33 21.54 -21.30
C ARG A 35 8.57 22.04 -20.06
N ASN A 36 7.41 21.47 -19.77
CA ASN A 36 6.58 21.81 -18.62
C ASN A 36 6.73 20.81 -17.46
N THR A 37 7.56 19.77 -17.62
CA THR A 37 7.89 18.86 -16.52
C THR A 37 8.73 19.62 -15.50
N VAL A 38 8.34 19.53 -14.23
CA VAL A 38 9.03 20.19 -13.10
C VAL A 38 9.59 19.16 -12.12
N ASP A 39 8.80 18.14 -11.80
CA ASP A 39 9.15 17.13 -10.78
C ASP A 39 8.92 15.71 -11.30
N ILE A 40 9.69 14.77 -10.78
CA ILE A 40 9.47 13.32 -10.90
C ILE A 40 9.13 12.77 -9.51
N LEU A 41 7.98 12.12 -9.37
CA LEU A 41 7.59 11.47 -8.12
C LEU A 41 7.54 9.94 -8.27
N VAL A 42 8.35 9.23 -7.48
CA VAL A 42 8.44 7.77 -7.49
C VAL A 42 7.98 7.21 -6.15
N ALA A 43 7.02 6.28 -6.17
CA ALA A 43 6.47 5.66 -4.97
C ALA A 43 6.91 4.19 -4.81
N HIS A 44 7.30 3.81 -3.59
CA HIS A 44 7.65 2.44 -3.24
C HIS A 44 6.42 1.64 -2.80
N LEU A 45 5.77 0.95 -3.74
CA LEU A 45 4.49 0.29 -3.48
C LEU A 45 4.63 -1.02 -2.70
N TYR A 46 3.70 -1.30 -1.79
CA TYR A 46 3.59 -2.59 -1.09
C TYR A 46 4.84 -3.02 -0.30
N GLY A 47 5.70 -2.06 0.08
CA GLY A 47 6.98 -2.34 0.74
C GLY A 47 8.06 -2.88 -0.20
N ARG A 48 7.88 -2.72 -1.52
CA ARG A 48 8.89 -3.02 -2.54
C ARG A 48 9.60 -1.72 -2.89
N GLN A 49 10.91 -1.68 -2.66
CA GLN A 49 11.70 -0.49 -2.98
C GLN A 49 12.08 -0.53 -4.46
N VAL A 50 12.00 0.64 -5.08
CA VAL A 50 12.35 0.87 -6.48
C VAL A 50 13.83 1.21 -6.50
N ASN A 51 14.57 0.69 -7.49
CA ASN A 51 15.92 1.19 -7.71
C ASN A 51 15.88 2.65 -8.18
N MET A 52 16.28 3.58 -7.34
CA MET A 52 16.20 5.02 -7.62
C MET A 52 17.33 5.54 -8.52
N ASP A 53 18.48 4.86 -8.62
CA ASP A 53 19.66 5.32 -9.39
C ASP A 53 19.30 5.77 -10.83
N PRO A 54 18.51 5.01 -11.61
CA PRO A 54 18.20 5.38 -12.99
C PRO A 54 17.26 6.58 -13.08
N PHE A 55 16.34 6.75 -12.12
CA PHE A 55 15.40 7.86 -12.09
C PHE A 55 16.09 9.16 -11.70
N ILE A 56 17.01 9.09 -10.74
CA ILE A 56 17.85 10.22 -10.31
C ILE A 56 18.75 10.68 -11.45
N SER A 57 19.33 9.72 -12.18
CA SER A 57 20.13 10.03 -13.37
C SER A 57 19.33 10.79 -14.43
N VAL A 58 18.07 10.40 -14.66
CA VAL A 58 17.15 11.11 -15.58
C VAL A 58 16.77 12.49 -15.04
N ALA A 59 16.41 12.59 -13.77
CA ALA A 59 16.06 13.86 -13.12
C ALA A 59 17.19 14.89 -13.25
N ARG A 60 18.43 14.48 -12.91
CA ARG A 60 19.64 15.31 -13.06
C ARG A 60 19.90 15.74 -14.50
N TYR A 61 19.78 14.81 -15.45
CA TYR A 61 20.01 15.13 -16.87
C TYR A 61 19.06 16.21 -17.39
N TYR A 62 17.80 16.21 -16.92
CA TYR A 62 16.78 17.18 -17.32
C TYR A 62 16.61 18.35 -16.33
N ASN A 63 17.44 18.44 -15.29
CA ASN A 63 17.32 19.44 -14.21
C ASN A 63 15.90 19.49 -13.60
N LEU A 64 15.39 18.32 -13.24
CA LEU A 64 14.09 18.12 -12.58
C LEU A 64 14.31 17.74 -11.12
N ASP A 65 13.42 18.18 -10.25
CA ASP A 65 13.40 17.71 -8.86
C ASP A 65 12.89 16.27 -8.80
N ILE A 66 13.38 15.48 -7.85
CA ILE A 66 12.93 14.11 -7.64
C ILE A 66 12.45 13.87 -6.21
N ILE A 67 11.21 13.38 -6.12
CA ILE A 67 10.49 13.12 -4.88
C ILE A 67 10.30 11.61 -4.73
N GLU A 68 10.77 11.08 -3.61
CA GLU A 68 10.67 9.67 -3.26
C GLU A 68 9.56 9.48 -2.21
N ASP A 69 8.48 8.80 -2.58
CA ASP A 69 7.41 8.44 -1.65
C ASP A 69 7.72 7.08 -1.00
N CYS A 70 8.27 7.15 0.22
CA CYS A 70 8.60 6.01 1.06
C CYS A 70 7.48 5.64 2.05
N ALA A 71 6.26 6.15 1.88
CA ALA A 71 5.17 5.94 2.84
C ALA A 71 4.79 4.47 3.04
N GLU A 72 5.08 3.59 2.08
CA GLU A 72 4.80 2.15 2.15
C GLU A 72 6.07 1.29 2.30
N SER A 73 7.26 1.89 2.36
CA SER A 73 8.53 1.17 2.39
C SER A 73 9.41 1.46 3.61
N PHE A 74 8.91 2.22 4.59
CA PHE A 74 9.64 2.50 5.81
C PHE A 74 10.11 1.21 6.51
N SER A 75 11.43 1.09 6.65
CA SER A 75 12.12 -0.06 7.24
C SER A 75 13.06 0.36 8.37
N GLY A 76 12.66 1.40 9.12
CA GLY A 76 13.53 2.07 10.10
C GLY A 76 14.45 3.10 9.45
N PHE A 77 15.11 3.92 10.27
CA PHE A 77 16.00 5.00 9.80
C PHE A 77 17.36 4.54 9.29
N VAL A 78 17.56 3.23 9.12
CA VAL A 78 18.70 2.69 8.37
C VAL A 78 18.55 3.03 6.88
N HIS A 79 17.31 3.14 6.38
CA HIS A 79 17.00 3.54 5.01
C HIS A 79 16.14 4.80 5.04
N ILE A 80 16.74 5.96 4.76
CA ILE A 80 16.08 7.27 4.74
C ILE A 80 15.86 7.79 3.32
N GLY A 81 15.59 6.87 2.39
CA GLY A 81 15.51 7.15 0.95
C GLY A 81 16.88 7.39 0.33
N HIS A 82 16.93 7.51 -0.99
CA HIS A 82 18.18 7.67 -1.72
C HIS A 82 18.85 9.03 -1.38
N PRO A 83 20.19 9.09 -1.14
CA PRO A 83 20.88 10.32 -0.76
C PRO A 83 20.67 11.49 -1.72
N ASP A 84 20.58 11.18 -3.00
CA ASP A 84 20.39 12.15 -4.08
C ASP A 84 18.93 12.51 -4.39
N SER A 85 17.95 11.93 -3.68
CA SER A 85 16.55 12.38 -3.80
C SER A 85 16.38 13.73 -3.12
N ASP A 86 15.73 14.70 -3.77
CA ASP A 86 15.50 16.03 -3.21
C ASP A 86 14.60 15.98 -1.98
N LEU A 87 13.56 15.16 -2.06
CA LEU A 87 12.66 14.85 -0.96
C LEU A 87 12.49 13.34 -0.81
N ALA A 88 12.47 12.86 0.44
CA ALA A 88 11.98 11.52 0.77
C ALA A 88 10.89 11.60 1.84
N LEU A 89 9.72 11.01 1.56
CA LEU A 89 8.50 11.17 2.34
C LEU A 89 8.15 9.90 3.11
N PHE A 90 8.02 9.99 4.43
CA PHE A 90 7.70 8.87 5.31
C PHE A 90 6.37 9.08 6.02
N SER A 91 5.55 8.04 6.11
CA SER A 91 4.23 8.10 6.76
C SER A 91 4.19 7.23 8.00
N PHE A 92 3.61 7.79 9.08
CA PHE A 92 3.34 7.08 10.33
C PHE A 92 1.84 6.97 10.59
N GLY A 93 1.06 6.89 9.50
CA GLY A 93 -0.40 6.71 9.53
C GLY A 93 -0.83 5.37 10.14
N VAL A 94 -2.14 5.25 10.39
CA VAL A 94 -2.76 4.18 11.20
C VAL A 94 -2.38 2.77 10.75
N ILE A 95 -2.34 2.53 9.43
CA ILE A 95 -2.12 1.21 8.82
C ILE A 95 -0.64 0.92 8.48
N LYS A 96 0.29 1.79 8.90
CA LYS A 96 1.72 1.65 8.63
C LYS A 96 2.36 0.70 9.65
N PHE A 97 3.44 0.02 9.24
CA PHE A 97 4.16 -0.92 10.12
C PHE A 97 4.61 -0.23 11.41
N SER A 98 5.19 0.95 11.28
CA SER A 98 5.59 1.84 12.37
C SER A 98 4.57 2.98 12.48
N THR A 99 3.39 2.68 13.01
CA THR A 99 2.32 3.68 13.17
C THR A 99 2.49 4.49 14.45
N SER A 100 2.33 5.80 14.36
CA SER A 100 2.01 6.69 15.49
C SER A 100 0.58 7.22 15.37
N PHE A 101 -0.29 6.45 14.70
CA PHE A 101 -1.66 6.82 14.39
C PHE A 101 -1.79 8.17 13.67
N GLY A 102 -0.75 8.62 12.97
CA GLY A 102 -0.64 9.94 12.37
C GLY A 102 0.80 10.45 12.35
N GLY A 103 1.07 11.52 11.61
CA GLY A 103 2.40 12.09 11.47
C GLY A 103 3.15 11.60 10.23
N ASN A 104 4.20 12.35 9.90
CA ASN A 104 5.09 12.11 8.77
C ASN A 104 6.48 12.64 9.11
N ILE A 105 7.49 12.15 8.40
CA ILE A 105 8.84 12.71 8.42
C ILE A 105 9.23 12.93 6.97
N ILE A 106 9.92 14.04 6.71
CA ILE A 106 10.44 14.39 5.38
C ILE A 106 11.94 14.56 5.51
N LYS A 107 12.69 13.84 4.69
CA LYS A 107 14.09 14.17 4.43
C LYS A 107 14.12 15.20 3.32
N VAL A 108 14.84 16.30 3.54
CA VAL A 108 15.09 17.33 2.53
C VAL A 108 16.58 17.37 2.28
N ARG A 109 16.99 17.26 1.02
CA ARG A 109 18.41 17.23 0.65
C ARG A 109 19.06 18.60 0.74
N GLU A 110 18.41 19.61 0.17
CA GLU A 110 18.93 20.97 0.07
C GLU A 110 18.49 21.83 1.26
N GLU A 111 19.44 22.50 1.90
CA GLU A 111 19.20 23.31 3.10
C GLU A 111 18.28 24.51 2.82
N GLU A 112 18.43 25.15 1.66
CA GLU A 112 17.60 26.30 1.29
C GLU A 112 16.14 25.88 1.05
N LEU A 113 15.91 24.75 0.37
CA LEU A 113 14.57 24.18 0.23
C LEU A 113 13.97 23.84 1.59
N TYR A 114 14.76 23.25 2.49
CA TYR A 114 14.33 22.97 3.86
C TYR A 114 13.90 24.25 4.59
N ARG A 115 14.68 25.33 4.50
CA ARG A 115 14.36 26.61 5.14
C ARG A 115 13.03 27.17 4.64
N GLN A 116 12.81 27.17 3.33
CA GLN A 116 11.56 27.64 2.72
C GLN A 116 10.35 26.78 3.16
N MET A 117 10.50 25.45 3.15
CA MET A 117 9.47 24.53 3.65
C MET A 117 9.19 24.76 5.14
N HIS A 118 10.23 25.00 5.94
CA HIS A 118 10.11 25.25 7.37
C HIS A 118 9.37 26.55 7.67
N GLU A 119 9.67 27.63 6.95
CA GLU A 119 8.97 28.91 7.09
C GLU A 119 7.47 28.81 6.75
N LEU A 120 7.12 28.04 5.72
CA LEU A 120 5.72 27.74 5.40
C LEU A 120 5.07 26.91 6.51
N TYR A 121 5.76 25.88 6.99
CA TYR A 121 5.29 25.01 8.05
C TYR A 121 5.03 25.74 9.37
N LEU A 122 5.86 26.73 9.74
CA LEU A 122 5.68 27.54 10.95
C LEU A 122 4.38 28.36 10.94
N LYS A 123 3.83 28.69 9.77
CA LYS A 123 2.56 29.40 9.62
C LYS A 123 1.35 28.53 9.95
N TYR A 124 1.50 27.21 9.99
CA TYR A 124 0.38 26.30 10.27
C TYR A 124 0.02 26.27 11.76
N PRO A 125 -1.28 26.15 12.10
CA PRO A 125 -1.71 25.97 13.48
C PRO A 125 -1.19 24.65 14.06
N ILE A 126 -0.96 24.63 15.36
CA ILE A 126 -0.58 23.40 16.09
C ILE A 126 -1.85 22.60 16.38
N GLN A 127 -1.85 21.31 16.04
CA GLN A 127 -2.90 20.39 16.42
C GLN A 127 -2.94 20.23 17.95
N SER A 128 -4.14 20.29 18.55
CA SER A 128 -4.27 20.10 19.99
C SER A 128 -4.08 18.63 20.40
N ASN A 129 -3.52 18.41 21.60
CA ASN A 129 -3.39 17.07 22.18
C ASN A 129 -4.75 16.36 22.31
N ALA A 130 -5.83 17.09 22.59
CA ALA A 130 -7.18 16.54 22.62
C ALA A 130 -7.64 15.99 21.26
N THR A 131 -7.27 16.65 20.16
CA THR A 131 -7.58 16.17 18.80
C THR A 131 -6.84 14.85 18.52
N TYR A 132 -5.57 14.78 18.90
CA TYR A 132 -4.80 13.56 18.78
C TYR A 132 -5.34 12.44 19.68
N LEU A 133 -5.70 12.74 20.94
CA LEU A 133 -6.32 11.77 21.84
C LEU A 133 -7.65 11.22 21.30
N LYS A 134 -8.52 12.08 20.76
CA LYS A 134 -9.75 11.63 20.08
C LYS A 134 -9.44 10.66 18.94
N LYS A 135 -8.37 10.91 18.19
CA LYS A 135 -7.90 10.01 17.13
C LYS A 135 -7.43 8.66 17.70
N LEU A 136 -6.69 8.65 18.80
CA LEU A 136 -6.27 7.41 19.47
C LEU A 136 -7.48 6.63 20.00
N LEU A 137 -8.39 7.29 20.71
CA LEU A 137 -9.62 6.67 21.23
C LEU A 137 -10.50 6.10 20.11
N LYS A 138 -10.56 6.79 18.96
CA LYS A 138 -11.22 6.28 17.76
C LYS A 138 -10.65 4.92 17.35
N TYR A 139 -9.32 4.78 17.24
CA TYR A 139 -8.70 3.54 16.76
C TYR A 139 -8.48 2.47 17.84
N PHE A 140 -8.59 2.82 19.11
CA PHE A 140 -8.34 1.91 20.22
C PHE A 140 -9.22 0.64 20.17
N PRO A 141 -10.56 0.70 19.98
CA PRO A 141 -11.38 -0.50 19.87
C PRO A 141 -10.97 -1.38 18.70
N LEU A 142 -10.57 -0.80 17.57
CA LEU A 142 -10.16 -1.57 16.39
C LEU A 142 -8.86 -2.34 16.65
N TYR A 143 -7.88 -1.67 17.26
CA TYR A 143 -6.58 -2.28 17.53
C TYR A 143 -6.68 -3.37 18.61
N THR A 144 -7.51 -3.16 19.65
CA THR A 144 -7.72 -4.16 20.70
C THR A 144 -8.59 -5.32 20.25
N THR A 145 -9.69 -5.08 19.53
CA THR A 145 -10.59 -6.17 19.09
C THR A 145 -10.03 -7.01 17.95
N LEU A 146 -9.21 -6.46 17.05
CA LEU A 146 -8.61 -7.25 15.97
C LEU A 146 -7.41 -8.10 16.43
N GLN A 147 -6.75 -7.71 17.53
CA GLN A 147 -5.54 -8.38 17.99
C GLN A 147 -5.74 -9.25 19.23
N VAL A 148 -6.86 -9.13 19.94
CA VAL A 148 -7.11 -9.83 21.21
C VAL A 148 -8.21 -10.89 21.05
N TRP A 149 -7.89 -12.11 21.47
CA TRP A 149 -8.86 -13.21 21.58
C TRP A 149 -9.99 -12.86 22.56
N PRO A 150 -11.27 -13.21 22.29
CA PRO A 150 -11.82 -14.03 21.19
C PRO A 150 -12.50 -13.23 20.06
N PHE A 151 -12.22 -11.93 19.95
CA PHE A 151 -12.96 -11.04 19.04
C PHE A 151 -12.81 -11.39 17.54
N PRO A 152 -11.64 -11.86 17.04
CA PRO A 152 -11.54 -12.34 15.66
C PRO A 152 -12.51 -13.49 15.33
N GLN A 153 -12.77 -14.39 16.30
CA GLN A 153 -13.72 -15.51 16.13
C GLN A 153 -15.17 -15.01 16.09
N LEU A 154 -15.49 -13.99 16.89
CA LEU A 154 -16.81 -13.36 16.87
C LEU A 154 -17.09 -12.69 15.53
N MET A 155 -16.09 -12.01 14.96
CA MET A 155 -16.19 -11.41 13.62
C MET A 155 -16.38 -12.46 12.52
N GLN A 156 -15.71 -13.61 12.62
CA GLN A 156 -15.94 -14.73 11.70
C GLN A 156 -17.39 -15.22 11.77
N LYS A 157 -17.91 -15.42 12.99
CA LYS A 157 -19.29 -15.89 13.22
C LYS A 157 -20.35 -14.88 12.76
N SER A 158 -20.10 -13.58 12.96
CA SER A 158 -20.98 -12.51 12.48
C SER A 158 -21.15 -12.54 10.95
N ARG A 159 -20.09 -12.90 10.21
CA ARG A 159 -20.14 -13.04 8.76
C ARG A 159 -20.87 -14.29 8.30
N GLU A 160 -20.76 -15.39 9.04
CA GLU A 160 -21.58 -16.58 8.79
C GLU A 160 -23.08 -16.27 8.92
N MET A 161 -23.43 -15.28 9.75
CA MET A 161 -24.78 -14.73 9.87
C MET A 161 -25.11 -13.65 8.81
N GLY A 162 -24.24 -13.43 7.82
CA GLY A 162 -24.46 -12.51 6.72
C GLY A 162 -24.10 -11.05 7.01
N MET A 163 -23.49 -10.74 8.16
CA MET A 163 -23.07 -9.37 8.51
C MET A 163 -21.59 -9.16 8.13
N ASP A 164 -21.33 -8.34 7.09
CA ASP A 164 -19.97 -7.98 6.69
C ASP A 164 -19.57 -6.58 7.19
N TRP A 165 -18.74 -6.54 8.22
CA TRP A 165 -18.22 -5.30 8.82
C TRP A 165 -16.98 -4.74 8.10
N LYS A 166 -16.44 -5.43 7.09
CA LYS A 166 -15.19 -5.03 6.42
C LYS A 166 -15.24 -3.62 5.85
N ALA A 167 -16.30 -3.31 5.11
CA ALA A 167 -16.46 -1.99 4.48
C ALA A 167 -16.48 -0.88 5.55
N THR A 168 -17.17 -1.10 6.66
CA THR A 168 -17.22 -0.18 7.80
C THR A 168 -15.84 0.04 8.41
N PHE A 169 -15.07 -1.04 8.63
CA PHE A 169 -13.70 -0.92 9.16
C PHE A 169 -12.75 -0.19 8.21
N VAL A 170 -12.84 -0.48 6.91
CA VAL A 170 -12.04 0.22 5.89
C VAL A 170 -12.38 1.71 5.86
N CYS A 171 -13.66 2.08 5.86
CA CYS A 171 -14.08 3.48 5.94
C CYS A 171 -13.57 4.16 7.22
N PHE A 172 -13.56 3.43 8.34
CA PHE A 172 -13.08 3.96 9.61
C PHE A 172 -11.56 4.24 9.61
N LEU A 173 -10.79 3.39 8.93
CA LEU A 173 -9.33 3.49 8.77
C LEU A 173 -8.88 4.55 7.75
N ARG A 174 -9.75 4.93 6.81
CA ARG A 174 -9.42 5.96 5.81
C ARG A 174 -9.17 7.31 6.51
N GLY A 175 -8.01 7.89 6.21
CA GLY A 175 -7.67 9.25 6.63
C GLY A 175 -8.30 10.28 5.69
N PHE A 176 -8.79 11.38 6.26
CA PHE A 176 -9.20 12.61 5.55
C PHE A 176 -10.23 12.41 4.43
N PRO A 177 -11.46 11.97 4.73
CA PRO A 177 -12.47 11.68 3.71
C PRO A 177 -12.97 12.91 2.95
N ASN A 178 -12.98 14.10 3.58
CA ASN A 178 -13.43 15.36 2.99
C ASN A 178 -12.37 16.45 3.23
N ASP A 179 -12.16 17.34 2.27
CA ASP A 179 -11.28 18.52 2.39
C ASP A 179 -9.86 18.19 2.87
N LEU A 180 -9.11 17.47 2.02
CA LEU A 180 -7.75 17.03 2.32
C LEU A 180 -6.84 18.20 2.73
N ILE A 181 -6.88 19.30 1.99
CA ILE A 181 -5.91 20.40 2.12
C ILE A 181 -6.02 21.07 3.49
N ASN A 182 -7.23 21.40 3.93
CA ASN A 182 -7.39 22.06 5.22
C ASN A 182 -7.06 21.10 6.38
N ASN A 183 -7.30 19.81 6.22
CA ASN A 183 -7.06 18.83 7.27
C ASN A 183 -5.58 18.42 7.44
N VAL A 184 -4.71 18.65 6.45
CA VAL A 184 -3.28 18.32 6.53
C VAL A 184 -2.39 19.51 6.94
N ARG A 185 -2.91 20.74 6.90
CA ARG A 185 -2.17 21.97 7.24
C ARG A 185 -2.12 22.24 8.74
N TYR A 186 -1.61 21.27 9.49
CA TYR A 186 -1.37 21.38 10.93
C TYR A 186 0.04 20.93 11.29
N ARG A 187 0.62 21.62 12.28
CA ARG A 187 1.79 21.12 13.00
C ARG A 187 1.36 20.03 13.98
N PRO A 188 2.18 18.99 14.21
CA PRO A 188 1.85 17.90 15.12
C PRO A 188 1.76 18.42 16.56
N SER A 189 0.92 17.77 17.35
CA SER A 189 0.83 18.04 18.79
C SER A 189 2.06 17.49 19.53
N SER A 190 2.35 18.00 20.73
CA SER A 190 3.46 17.47 21.55
C SER A 190 3.28 15.99 21.90
N ALA A 191 2.05 15.55 22.15
CA ALA A 191 1.73 14.14 22.36
C ALA A 191 2.02 13.28 21.11
N LEU A 192 1.66 13.76 19.91
CA LEU A 192 1.99 13.05 18.67
C LEU A 192 3.52 12.95 18.47
N LEU A 193 4.25 14.05 18.68
CA LEU A 193 5.71 14.05 18.60
C LEU A 193 6.36 13.07 19.60
N SER A 194 5.84 13.00 20.83
CA SER A 194 6.33 12.05 21.83
C SER A 194 6.13 10.59 21.40
N VAL A 195 4.96 10.26 20.84
CA VAL A 195 4.70 8.92 20.30
C VAL A 195 5.60 8.62 19.10
N MET A 196 5.80 9.58 18.19
CA MET A 196 6.70 9.42 17.04
C MET A 196 8.15 9.17 17.48
N ALA A 197 8.64 9.93 18.46
CA ALA A 197 9.97 9.71 19.05
C ALA A 197 10.08 8.32 19.68
N GLY A 198 9.04 7.86 20.38
CA GLY A 198 8.97 6.49 20.92
C GLY A 198 8.98 5.41 19.84
N VAL A 199 8.24 5.59 18.73
CA VAL A 199 8.24 4.65 17.59
C VAL A 199 9.64 4.57 16.96
N GLN A 200 10.36 5.70 16.88
CA GLN A 200 11.73 5.73 16.36
C GLN A 200 12.71 4.97 17.26
N THR A 201 12.68 5.22 18.57
CA THR A 201 13.63 4.59 19.51
C THR A 201 13.32 3.12 19.79
N SER A 202 12.06 2.71 19.65
CA SER A 202 11.62 1.32 19.84
C SER A 202 11.57 0.49 18.56
N PHE A 203 12.04 1.03 17.43
CA PHE A 203 12.08 0.27 16.18
C PHE A 203 12.91 -1.01 16.35
N ASN A 204 12.27 -2.16 16.14
CA ASN A 204 12.86 -3.47 16.33
C ASN A 204 13.10 -4.14 14.96
N PRO A 205 14.35 -4.22 14.48
CA PRO A 205 14.67 -4.85 13.21
C PRO A 205 14.25 -6.31 13.14
N ALA A 206 14.40 -7.10 14.21
CA ALA A 206 14.00 -8.50 14.22
C ALA A 206 12.48 -8.68 14.07
N SER A 207 11.68 -7.79 14.67
CA SER A 207 10.21 -7.78 14.49
C SER A 207 9.82 -7.41 13.06
N PHE A 208 10.56 -6.49 12.44
CA PHE A 208 10.39 -6.12 11.03
C PHE A 208 10.77 -7.27 10.10
N ASP A 209 11.90 -7.93 10.35
CA ASP A 209 12.35 -9.08 9.57
C ASP A 209 11.40 -10.28 9.68
N LEU A 210 10.74 -10.48 10.83
CA LEU A 210 9.76 -11.56 10.99
C LEU A 210 8.59 -11.45 9.99
N GLN A 211 8.14 -10.22 9.69
CA GLN A 211 7.15 -9.97 8.64
C GLN A 211 7.66 -10.49 7.29
N ARG A 212 8.88 -10.08 6.91
CA ARG A 212 9.53 -10.46 5.66
C ARG A 212 9.73 -11.98 5.57
N ILE A 213 10.23 -12.62 6.62
CA ILE A 213 10.44 -14.07 6.70
C ILE A 213 9.12 -14.82 6.47
N LYS A 214 8.05 -14.43 7.17
CA LYS A 214 6.74 -15.08 7.03
C LYS A 214 6.13 -14.89 5.65
N CYS A 215 6.27 -13.70 5.06
CA CYS A 215 5.80 -13.44 3.71
C CYS A 215 6.60 -14.23 2.66
N SER A 216 7.92 -14.29 2.78
CA SER A 216 8.77 -15.11 1.90
C SER A 216 8.43 -16.60 2.03
N TYR A 217 8.21 -17.09 3.26
CA TYR A 217 7.77 -18.46 3.50
C TYR A 217 6.40 -18.75 2.89
N PHE A 218 5.45 -17.81 2.99
CA PHE A 218 4.17 -17.96 2.31
C PHE A 218 4.34 -18.02 0.80
N GLN A 219 5.14 -17.11 0.23
CA GLN A 219 5.42 -17.05 -1.21
C GLN A 219 6.04 -18.35 -1.73
N SER A 220 6.98 -18.98 -1.00
CA SER A 220 7.58 -20.25 -1.42
C SER A 220 6.62 -21.44 -1.37
N ASN A 221 5.55 -21.35 -0.59
CA ASN A 221 4.54 -22.40 -0.45
C ASN A 221 3.30 -22.16 -1.33
N LEU A 222 3.23 -21.04 -2.03
CA LEU A 222 2.11 -20.74 -2.93
C LEU A 222 2.17 -21.59 -4.20
N THR A 223 0.99 -21.86 -4.75
CA THR A 223 0.85 -22.49 -6.07
C THR A 223 1.39 -21.57 -7.16
N THR A 224 2.08 -22.14 -8.16
CA THR A 224 2.63 -21.40 -9.31
C THR A 224 1.55 -20.73 -10.15
N SER A 225 0.31 -21.22 -10.08
CA SER A 225 -0.85 -20.61 -10.75
C SER A 225 -1.29 -19.28 -10.15
N LEU A 226 -0.86 -18.94 -8.93
CA LEU A 226 -1.22 -17.69 -8.27
C LEU A 226 -0.08 -16.69 -8.42
N LYS A 227 -0.29 -15.64 -9.22
CA LYS A 227 0.73 -14.64 -9.49
C LYS A 227 0.88 -13.69 -8.29
N VAL A 228 2.07 -13.68 -7.70
CA VAL A 228 2.52 -12.64 -6.76
C VAL A 228 3.20 -11.53 -7.57
N ILE A 229 2.86 -10.27 -7.30
CA ILE A 229 3.43 -9.12 -8.04
C ILE A 229 4.71 -8.62 -7.38
N GLY A 230 5.54 -7.92 -8.16
CA GLY A 230 6.77 -7.31 -7.64
C GLY A 230 7.76 -8.32 -7.07
N THR A 231 7.79 -9.55 -7.57
CA THR A 231 8.69 -10.62 -7.08
C THR A 231 10.12 -10.46 -7.56
N LYS A 232 10.35 -9.67 -8.61
CA LYS A 232 11.68 -9.40 -9.18
C LYS A 232 12.36 -8.16 -8.59
N THR A 233 11.75 -7.46 -7.63
CA THR A 233 12.45 -6.36 -6.94
C THR A 233 13.59 -6.89 -6.07
N LYS A 234 14.66 -6.10 -5.93
CA LYS A 234 15.80 -6.43 -5.08
C LYS A 234 15.44 -6.37 -3.59
N ILE A 235 14.63 -5.39 -3.18
CA ILE A 235 14.27 -5.17 -1.78
C ILE A 235 12.75 -5.30 -1.63
N ASN A 236 12.32 -6.37 -0.95
CA ASN A 236 10.93 -6.67 -0.69
C ASN A 236 10.67 -6.88 0.80
N ASN A 237 10.03 -5.89 1.42
CA ASN A 237 9.73 -5.87 2.85
C ASN A 237 8.27 -6.24 3.16
N PHE A 238 7.44 -6.46 2.14
CA PHE A 238 6.04 -6.89 2.27
C PHE A 238 5.20 -6.07 3.27
N TRP A 239 5.04 -4.75 3.01
CA TRP A 239 4.04 -3.97 3.74
C TRP A 239 2.64 -4.56 3.52
N LEU A 240 2.38 -4.99 2.29
CA LEU A 240 1.25 -5.84 1.92
C LEU A 240 1.74 -7.05 1.12
N PHE A 241 0.93 -8.10 1.12
CA PHE A 241 1.14 -9.29 0.28
C PHE A 241 0.12 -9.30 -0.89
N PRO A 242 0.41 -8.63 -2.01
CA PRO A 242 -0.49 -8.58 -3.16
C PRO A 242 -0.35 -9.81 -4.06
N VAL A 243 -1.49 -10.41 -4.42
CA VAL A 243 -1.63 -11.40 -5.49
C VAL A 243 -2.60 -10.90 -6.55
N VAL A 244 -2.44 -11.37 -7.79
CA VAL A 244 -3.31 -11.02 -8.92
C VAL A 244 -4.05 -12.26 -9.39
N VAL A 245 -5.36 -12.10 -9.59
CA VAL A 245 -6.28 -13.16 -10.04
C VAL A 245 -7.32 -12.57 -10.99
N GLU A 246 -7.79 -13.37 -11.96
CA GLU A 246 -8.77 -12.94 -12.97
C GLU A 246 -10.11 -12.50 -12.38
N ASN A 247 -10.64 -13.26 -11.42
CA ASN A 247 -11.90 -12.95 -10.74
C ASN A 247 -11.68 -12.75 -9.24
N PRO A 248 -11.21 -11.56 -8.82
CA PRO A 248 -10.80 -11.32 -7.45
C PRO A 248 -11.98 -11.28 -6.46
N GLU A 249 -13.18 -10.92 -6.88
CA GLU A 249 -14.40 -11.03 -6.06
C GLU A 249 -14.71 -12.48 -5.71
N LEU A 250 -14.71 -13.37 -6.73
CA LEU A 250 -14.95 -14.80 -6.52
C LEU A 250 -13.83 -15.40 -5.67
N PHE A 251 -12.57 -15.04 -5.95
CA PHE A 251 -11.42 -15.54 -5.19
C PHE A 251 -11.54 -15.20 -3.70
N VAL A 252 -11.83 -13.95 -3.34
CA VAL A 252 -12.03 -13.53 -1.94
C VAL A 252 -13.21 -14.26 -1.30
N ARG A 253 -14.32 -14.45 -2.02
CA ARG A 253 -15.47 -15.20 -1.51
C ARG A 253 -15.15 -16.67 -1.24
N CYS A 254 -14.43 -17.32 -2.15
CA CYS A 254 -14.00 -18.71 -2.00
C CYS A 254 -12.98 -18.88 -0.85
N LEU A 255 -12.01 -17.96 -0.72
CA LEU A 255 -11.11 -17.91 0.43
C LEU A 255 -11.87 -17.76 1.74
N GLY A 256 -12.84 -16.84 1.79
CA GLY A 256 -13.67 -16.61 2.96
C GLY A 256 -14.49 -17.83 3.38
N ALA A 257 -15.05 -18.57 2.41
CA ALA A 257 -15.76 -19.83 2.67
C ALA A 257 -14.88 -20.92 3.30
N LEU A 258 -13.56 -20.84 3.11
CA LEU A 258 -12.56 -21.73 3.67
C LEU A 258 -11.79 -21.09 4.86
N GLY A 259 -12.31 -20.00 5.41
CA GLY A 259 -11.77 -19.37 6.63
C GLY A 259 -10.54 -18.48 6.43
N VAL A 260 -10.23 -18.07 5.20
CA VAL A 260 -9.13 -17.13 4.91
C VAL A 260 -9.67 -15.75 4.56
N ASP A 261 -9.27 -14.76 5.35
CA ASP A 261 -9.82 -13.42 5.25
C ASP A 261 -8.97 -12.46 4.40
N ALA A 262 -9.06 -12.59 3.07
CA ALA A 262 -8.39 -11.68 2.16
C ALA A 262 -9.19 -10.38 1.93
N TYR A 263 -8.48 -9.34 1.47
CA TYR A 263 -9.02 -7.99 1.33
C TYR A 263 -8.79 -7.40 -0.06
N ARG A 264 -9.70 -6.50 -0.47
CA ARG A 264 -9.59 -5.65 -1.66
C ARG A 264 -10.00 -4.22 -1.30
N GLY A 265 -9.44 -3.23 -1.99
CA GLY A 265 -9.82 -1.81 -1.83
C GLY A 265 -9.62 -1.22 -0.43
N ALA A 266 -8.83 -1.88 0.42
CA ALA A 266 -8.52 -1.42 1.78
C ALA A 266 -7.40 -0.37 1.81
N THR A 267 -6.62 -0.25 0.73
CA THR A 267 -5.57 0.76 0.57
C THR A 267 -6.17 2.06 0.03
N GLN A 268 -5.42 3.16 0.18
CA GLN A 268 -5.72 4.43 -0.50
C GLN A 268 -5.06 4.50 -1.89
N LEU A 269 -4.57 3.37 -2.42
CA LEU A 269 -3.98 3.30 -3.74
C LEU A 269 -5.08 3.42 -4.78
N ASN A 270 -4.84 4.29 -5.76
CA ASN A 270 -5.73 4.48 -6.88
C ASN A 270 -4.88 4.67 -8.14
N VAL A 271 -5.46 4.35 -9.29
CA VAL A 271 -4.85 4.65 -10.57
C VAL A 271 -5.09 6.12 -10.87
N ILE A 272 -4.02 6.77 -11.33
CA ILE A 272 -4.08 8.15 -11.77
C ILE A 272 -4.21 8.13 -13.28
N GLU A 273 -5.37 8.54 -13.78
CA GLU A 273 -5.57 8.75 -15.21
C GLU A 273 -5.02 10.13 -15.63
N PRO A 274 -4.63 10.31 -16.91
CA PRO A 274 -4.22 11.60 -17.44
C PRO A 274 -5.30 12.67 -17.26
N ASP A 275 -4.91 13.87 -16.82
CA ASP A 275 -5.84 14.98 -16.59
C ASP A 275 -6.45 15.55 -17.89
N GLN A 276 -5.74 15.42 -19.02
CA GLN A 276 -6.09 16.04 -20.30
C GLN A 276 -6.37 14.99 -21.38
N VAL A 277 -7.53 14.32 -21.30
CA VAL A 277 -7.91 13.23 -22.21
C VAL A 277 -8.04 13.68 -23.67
N ASP A 278 -8.54 14.89 -23.92
CA ASP A 278 -8.93 15.38 -25.25
C ASP A 278 -7.95 16.39 -25.89
N LEU A 279 -6.87 16.77 -25.17
CA LEU A 279 -5.87 17.69 -25.70
C LEU A 279 -4.76 16.93 -26.44
N PRO A 280 -4.30 17.45 -27.60
CA PRO A 280 -3.18 16.85 -28.32
C PRO A 280 -1.97 16.76 -27.41
N SER A 281 -1.30 15.61 -27.42
CA SER A 281 -0.10 15.40 -26.60
C SER A 281 0.90 16.50 -26.91
N GLN A 282 1.40 17.19 -25.89
CA GLN A 282 2.52 18.07 -26.09
C GLN A 282 3.73 17.25 -26.57
N PRO A 283 4.55 17.80 -27.48
CA PRO A 283 5.76 17.13 -27.89
C PRO A 283 6.66 16.95 -26.67
N ASN A 284 7.30 15.79 -26.60
CA ASN A 284 8.35 15.54 -25.62
C ASN A 284 9.57 16.43 -25.89
N ILE A 285 10.60 16.30 -25.06
CA ILE A 285 11.79 17.16 -25.17
C ILE A 285 12.53 17.04 -26.51
N VAL A 286 12.37 15.93 -27.25
CA VAL A 286 12.96 15.70 -28.57
C VAL A 286 12.02 16.02 -29.74
N GLY A 287 10.81 16.53 -29.45
CA GLY A 287 9.84 16.96 -30.48
C GLY A 287 8.86 15.88 -30.93
N GLU A 288 8.88 14.69 -30.32
CA GLU A 288 7.98 13.59 -30.69
C GLU A 288 6.67 13.65 -29.91
N ILE A 289 5.58 13.27 -30.57
CA ILE A 289 4.26 13.16 -29.97
C ILE A 289 4.17 11.80 -29.26
N VAL A 290 3.95 11.82 -27.94
CA VAL A 290 3.75 10.59 -27.18
C VAL A 290 2.41 9.96 -27.60
N PRO A 291 2.41 8.67 -28.00
CA PRO A 291 1.20 8.03 -28.47
C PRO A 291 0.22 7.80 -27.30
N PRO A 292 -1.10 7.72 -27.55
CA PRO A 292 -2.11 7.62 -26.50
C PRO A 292 -1.86 6.46 -25.52
N GLU A 293 -1.50 5.28 -25.99
CA GLU A 293 -1.27 4.08 -25.17
C GLU A 293 -0.17 4.25 -24.12
N ASP A 294 0.83 5.07 -24.41
CA ASP A 294 1.93 5.39 -23.50
C ASP A 294 1.52 6.39 -22.41
N ARG A 295 0.41 7.10 -22.62
CA ARG A 295 -0.12 8.08 -21.65
C ARG A 295 -0.98 7.42 -20.57
N TYR A 296 -1.54 6.24 -20.81
CA TYR A 296 -2.42 5.57 -19.85
C TYR A 296 -1.68 4.49 -19.07
N PRO A 297 -1.83 4.43 -17.73
CA PRO A 297 -1.15 3.44 -16.92
C PRO A 297 -1.87 2.09 -16.91
N LEU A 298 -1.83 1.39 -18.06
CA LEU A 298 -2.56 0.13 -18.29
C LEU A 298 -2.20 -0.98 -17.28
N ASN A 299 -0.92 -1.12 -16.93
CA ASN A 299 -0.52 -2.12 -15.93
C ASN A 299 -1.03 -1.73 -14.54
N ALA A 300 -0.99 -0.45 -14.16
CA ALA A 300 -1.53 -0.01 -12.89
C ALA A 300 -3.06 -0.23 -12.81
N ARG A 301 -3.79 0.03 -13.91
CA ARG A 301 -5.21 -0.28 -14.08
C ARG A 301 -5.48 -1.75 -13.84
N TYR A 302 -4.81 -2.60 -14.60
CA TYR A 302 -4.91 -4.04 -14.44
C TYR A 302 -4.61 -4.49 -13.00
N LEU A 303 -3.56 -3.96 -12.38
CA LEU A 303 -3.21 -4.29 -10.99
C LEU A 303 -4.34 -3.94 -10.02
N ILE A 304 -4.84 -2.70 -10.04
CA ILE A 304 -5.89 -2.28 -9.11
C ILE A 304 -7.18 -3.10 -9.31
N ASP A 305 -7.50 -3.44 -10.55
CA ASP A 305 -8.72 -4.18 -10.86
C ASP A 305 -8.62 -5.65 -10.41
N HIS A 306 -7.41 -6.25 -10.43
CA HIS A 306 -7.22 -7.69 -10.20
C HIS A 306 -6.50 -8.04 -8.87
N VAL A 307 -6.02 -7.06 -8.12
CA VAL A 307 -5.24 -7.31 -6.90
C VAL A 307 -6.13 -7.76 -5.73
N VAL A 308 -5.61 -8.73 -4.99
CA VAL A 308 -6.11 -9.19 -3.68
C VAL A 308 -4.95 -9.16 -2.69
N TYR A 309 -5.19 -8.60 -1.50
CA TYR A 309 -4.19 -8.57 -0.43
C TYR A 309 -4.39 -9.75 0.51
N MET A 310 -3.39 -10.62 0.57
CA MET A 310 -3.40 -11.79 1.45
C MET A 310 -3.06 -11.36 2.89
N PRO A 311 -3.75 -11.91 3.90
CA PRO A 311 -3.62 -11.47 5.30
C PRO A 311 -2.39 -12.11 5.96
N VAL A 312 -1.21 -11.96 5.36
CA VAL A 312 0.05 -12.49 5.90
C VAL A 312 0.79 -11.37 6.62
N ASN A 313 1.02 -11.56 7.92
CA ASN A 313 1.80 -10.61 8.70
C ASN A 313 2.55 -11.28 9.86
N LYS A 314 3.38 -10.49 10.56
CA LYS A 314 4.25 -10.95 11.65
C LYS A 314 3.50 -11.61 12.80
N PHE A 315 2.22 -11.31 13.00
CA PHE A 315 1.39 -11.89 14.04
C PHE A 315 0.72 -13.22 13.62
N VAL A 316 0.71 -13.56 12.33
CA VAL A 316 0.09 -14.81 11.85
C VAL A 316 1.02 -16.00 12.10
N PRO A 317 0.59 -17.04 12.83
CA PRO A 317 1.43 -18.23 13.07
C PRO A 317 1.74 -19.02 11.79
N PHE A 318 2.90 -19.69 11.73
CA PHE A 318 3.31 -20.46 10.55
C PHE A 318 2.31 -21.53 10.12
N HIS A 319 1.68 -22.25 11.06
CA HIS A 319 0.67 -23.25 10.72
C HIS A 319 -0.58 -22.65 10.05
N VAL A 320 -0.93 -21.40 10.38
CA VAL A 320 -2.00 -20.66 9.69
C VAL A 320 -1.54 -20.25 8.30
N ILE A 321 -0.27 -19.88 8.12
CA ILE A 321 0.33 -19.59 6.81
C ILE A 321 0.29 -20.82 5.90
N ASP A 322 0.64 -22.01 6.41
CA ASP A 322 0.54 -23.28 5.68
C ASP A 322 -0.90 -23.57 5.27
N HIS A 323 -1.85 -23.37 6.19
CA HIS A 323 -3.27 -23.52 5.91
C HIS A 323 -3.72 -22.56 4.79
N MET A 324 -3.33 -21.28 4.86
CA MET A 324 -3.65 -20.29 3.84
C MET A 324 -3.09 -20.70 2.47
N ALA A 325 -1.86 -21.23 2.40
CA ALA A 325 -1.25 -21.65 1.15
C ALA A 325 -2.00 -22.83 0.51
N LYS A 326 -2.40 -23.81 1.34
CA LYS A 326 -3.25 -24.94 0.93
C LYS A 326 -4.62 -24.47 0.43
N VAL A 327 -5.25 -23.55 1.16
CA VAL A 327 -6.54 -22.95 0.76
C VAL A 327 -6.41 -22.21 -0.57
N CYS A 328 -5.36 -21.42 -0.79
CA CYS A 328 -5.11 -20.76 -2.07
C CYS A 328 -5.03 -21.78 -3.21
N LYS A 329 -4.31 -22.89 -3.03
CA LYS A 329 -4.23 -23.97 -4.02
C LYS A 329 -5.61 -24.56 -4.33
N LEU A 330 -6.41 -24.87 -3.30
CA LEU A 330 -7.76 -25.41 -3.47
C LEU A 330 -8.68 -24.43 -4.21
N VAL A 331 -8.65 -23.15 -3.85
CA VAL A 331 -9.46 -22.12 -4.51
C VAL A 331 -9.06 -21.96 -5.98
N MET A 332 -7.77 -21.94 -6.29
CA MET A 332 -7.30 -21.85 -7.69
C MET A 332 -7.77 -23.06 -8.52
N LEU A 333 -7.77 -24.26 -7.94
CA LEU A 333 -8.32 -25.46 -8.60
C LEU A 333 -9.85 -25.34 -8.79
N ALA A 334 -10.58 -24.90 -7.77
CA ALA A 334 -12.03 -24.71 -7.86
C ALA A 334 -12.42 -23.66 -8.91
N MET A 335 -11.66 -22.57 -9.01
CA MET A 335 -11.86 -21.50 -9.98
C MET A 335 -11.51 -21.88 -11.42
N SER A 336 -10.95 -23.07 -11.65
CA SER A 336 -10.86 -23.64 -13.01
C SER A 336 -12.23 -24.11 -13.52
N SER A 337 -13.23 -24.22 -12.64
CA SER A 337 -14.63 -24.51 -12.98
C SER A 337 -15.44 -23.21 -13.16
N PRO A 338 -16.62 -23.24 -13.81
CA PRO A 338 -17.49 -22.08 -13.93
C PRO A 338 -17.81 -21.40 -12.58
N PRO A 339 -17.96 -20.06 -12.53
CA PRO A 339 -18.03 -19.29 -11.27
C PRO A 339 -19.03 -19.81 -10.21
N LYS A 340 -20.23 -20.23 -10.63
CA LYS A 340 -21.24 -20.79 -9.72
C LYS A 340 -20.76 -22.10 -9.08
N GLN A 341 -20.21 -23.01 -9.90
CA GLN A 341 -19.70 -24.30 -9.45
C GLN A 341 -18.46 -24.15 -8.57
N ALA A 342 -17.58 -23.20 -8.87
CA ALA A 342 -16.38 -22.91 -8.09
C ALA A 342 -16.72 -22.58 -6.62
N PHE A 343 -17.68 -21.68 -6.40
CA PHE A 343 -18.08 -21.29 -5.05
C PHE A 343 -18.79 -22.43 -4.30
N ASP A 344 -19.65 -23.19 -4.98
CA ASP A 344 -20.34 -24.33 -4.39
C ASP A 344 -19.37 -25.45 -4.00
N LEU A 345 -18.33 -25.69 -4.80
CA LEU A 345 -17.24 -26.61 -4.47
C LEU A 345 -16.49 -26.16 -3.22
N CYS A 346 -16.14 -24.87 -3.12
CA CYS A 346 -15.50 -24.35 -1.91
C CYS A 346 -16.39 -24.50 -0.67
N ARG A 347 -17.70 -24.25 -0.78
CA ARG A 347 -18.65 -24.44 0.33
C ARG A 347 -18.85 -25.91 0.71
N SER A 348 -18.86 -26.82 -0.26
CA SER A 348 -19.05 -28.24 0.00
C SER A 348 -17.84 -28.83 0.73
N LEU A 349 -16.62 -28.37 0.41
CA LEU A 349 -15.39 -28.74 1.13
C LEU A 349 -15.42 -28.30 2.60
N THR A 350 -16.06 -27.17 2.91
CA THR A 350 -16.29 -26.73 4.30
C THR A 350 -17.31 -27.61 5.02
N LYS A 351 -18.32 -28.16 4.32
CA LYS A 351 -19.36 -29.03 4.90
C LYS A 351 -18.92 -30.49 5.03
N SER A 352 -18.14 -31.02 4.07
CA SER A 352 -17.66 -32.41 4.08
C SER A 352 -16.60 -32.64 5.16
N LYS A 353 -15.95 -31.56 5.61
CA LYS A 353 -15.16 -31.54 6.83
C LYS A 353 -15.98 -30.87 7.94
N GLY A 354 -16.62 -31.69 8.78
CA GLY A 354 -16.53 -31.43 10.21
C GLY A 354 -15.04 -31.38 10.57
N MET A 355 -14.42 -30.21 10.41
CA MET A 355 -12.98 -30.06 10.51
C MET A 355 -12.61 -30.07 11.99
N SER A 356 -12.56 -31.26 12.57
CA SER A 356 -11.95 -31.58 13.86
C SER A 356 -10.43 -31.49 13.78
N LEU A 357 -9.91 -30.37 13.27
CA LEU A 357 -8.50 -30.01 13.27
C LEU A 357 -8.39 -28.59 13.81
N VAL A 358 -8.77 -28.43 15.08
CA VAL A 358 -8.10 -27.72 16.20
C VAL A 358 -9.10 -27.75 17.38
N LYS A 359 -9.42 -28.94 17.88
CA LYS A 359 -10.05 -29.15 19.20
C LYS A 359 -9.37 -30.25 20.01
N SER A 360 -8.17 -30.65 19.62
CA SER A 360 -7.33 -31.55 20.41
C SER A 360 -6.04 -30.83 20.79
N LYS A 361 -5.99 -30.42 22.06
CA LYS A 361 -4.85 -29.86 22.82
C LYS A 361 -4.55 -28.37 22.58
N LEU A 362 -5.40 -27.53 23.18
CA LEU A 362 -4.91 -26.45 24.06
C LEU A 362 -5.07 -26.95 25.49
#